data_AF-A0A3B9YG50-F1
#
_entry.id   AF-A0A3B9YG50-F1
#
_cell.length_a   1.000
_cell.length_b   1.000
_cell.length_c   1.000
_cell.angle_alpha   90.00
_cell.angle_beta   90.00
_cell.angle_gamma   90.00
#
_symmetry.space_group_name_H-M   'P 1'
#
loop_
_entity.id
_entity.type
_entity.pdbx_description
1 polymer ?
#
loop_
_entity_poly.entity_id
_entity_poly.type
_entity_poly.pdbx_seq_one_letter_code
_entity_poly.pdbx_strand_id
1 'polypeptide(L)'
;MPPPRPIRYRCPVTGLYLLAALFLVLLNGLFVLAEFAIVKLRPTRVSELVKEGRASAGLVRHIQTHLDEYLSVCQIGITFASIGLGFVGEPAFARLLQPLFGSWALAHGAALAIAYVIVSFLHILLGELIPKSLAIRLPEQSALLSAPPLRLSRALFYLPLVVLNGSANLLLRLLGFSQAAEDPGHTKEELRIILGESQSRGLLSLRRLLLIENVFDLEGVLVRDVMRPRAAVRALRAEAPWEENLAAIRASRFSRYPLLAEGSERPAGIVHVKDILFSAQPPDLGKLARPPVLARESSLIEDLLDGLQRHRAHLVLVLDAQGGWSGIVTMEDLIEEIVGAIEDEFETEPPLFLGDSMSPGRTLLGVEAESIQEAVREALSRVPPAELPVSAQRAADAVAERESRLCTYLGRGVAVPHARLEGLAKPCVVFARSERGIPVPGKEEKARLLFILLTPADQPKTQLRLLARLALFIESGTAEERLLGARSSAAVVDAVRALDPMLLGRRAS
;
A
#
# COMPACT_ATOMS: atom_id res chain seq x y z
N MET A 1 81.15 -35.14 -7.74
CA MET A 1 80.10 -34.12 -7.62
C MET A 1 80.22 -33.46 -6.24
N PRO A 2 80.42 -32.15 -6.13
CA PRO A 2 80.32 -31.48 -4.84
C PRO A 2 78.86 -31.53 -4.34
N PRO A 3 78.61 -31.54 -3.03
CA PRO A 3 77.25 -31.46 -2.48
C PRO A 3 76.58 -30.14 -2.90
N PRO A 4 75.24 -30.11 -3.06
CA PRO A 4 74.53 -28.88 -3.35
C PRO A 4 74.82 -27.87 -2.23
N ARG A 5 75.29 -26.68 -2.60
CA ARG A 5 75.58 -25.60 -1.65
C ARG A 5 74.29 -25.27 -0.89
N PRO A 6 74.33 -25.10 0.45
CA PRO A 6 73.18 -24.61 1.20
C PRO A 6 72.84 -23.21 0.70
N ILE A 7 71.66 -23.06 0.11
CA ILE A 7 71.11 -21.75 -0.23
C ILE A 7 70.95 -21.00 1.10
N ARG A 8 71.83 -20.03 1.37
CA ARG A 8 71.65 -19.07 2.46
C ARG A 8 70.40 -18.26 2.15
N TYR A 9 69.25 -18.66 2.69
CA TYR A 9 68.01 -17.90 2.61
C TYR A 9 68.20 -16.57 3.33
N ARG A 10 68.35 -15.48 2.56
CA ARG A 10 68.41 -14.12 3.09
C ARG A 10 67.02 -13.76 3.65
N CYS A 11 66.93 -13.46 4.94
CA CYS A 11 65.77 -12.88 5.65
C CYS A 11 64.90 -11.87 4.88
N PRO A 12 65.41 -10.94 4.04
CA PRO A 12 64.57 -9.95 3.35
C PRO A 12 63.47 -10.52 2.46
N VAL A 13 63.67 -11.69 1.85
CA VAL A 13 62.73 -12.22 0.87
C VAL A 13 61.48 -12.81 1.54
N THR A 14 61.64 -13.54 2.64
CA THR A 14 60.50 -14.10 3.39
C THR A 14 59.62 -13.01 4.01
N GLY A 15 60.22 -11.94 4.52
CA GLY A 15 59.48 -10.78 5.02
C GLY A 15 58.62 -10.11 3.96
N LEU A 16 59.12 -10.01 2.72
CA LEU A 16 58.37 -9.46 1.60
C LEU A 16 57.13 -10.31 1.24
N TYR A 17 57.28 -11.64 1.20
CA TYR A 17 56.15 -12.54 0.95
C TYR A 17 55.08 -12.47 2.05
N LEU A 18 55.49 -12.40 3.32
CA LEU A 18 54.55 -12.26 4.44
C LEU A 18 53.82 -10.91 4.41
N LEU A 19 54.52 -9.82 4.06
CA LEU A 19 53.90 -8.51 3.93
C LEU A 19 52.93 -8.45 2.74
N ALA A 20 53.29 -9.07 1.62
CA ALA A 20 52.39 -9.21 0.47
C ALA A 20 51.16 -10.06 0.80
N ALA A 21 51.33 -11.18 1.52
CA ALA A 21 50.21 -12.01 1.98
C ALA A 21 49.28 -11.24 2.93
N LEU A 22 49.84 -10.52 3.90
CA LEU A 22 49.07 -9.67 4.81
C LEU A 22 48.31 -8.57 4.05
N PHE A 23 48.97 -7.90 3.11
CA PHE A 23 48.34 -6.91 2.25
C PHE A 23 47.16 -7.49 1.47
N LEU A 24 47.32 -8.67 0.87
CA LEU A 24 46.26 -9.35 0.12
C LEU A 24 45.08 -9.76 1.01
N VAL A 25 45.33 -10.22 2.25
CA VAL A 25 44.27 -10.52 3.23
C VAL A 25 43.50 -9.25 3.60
N LEU A 26 44.20 -8.14 3.86
CA LEU A 26 43.56 -6.86 4.18
C LEU A 26 42.80 -6.28 2.98
N LEU A 27 43.34 -6.43 1.77
CA LEU A 27 42.68 -6.02 0.53
C LEU A 27 41.39 -6.81 0.29
N ASN A 28 41.43 -8.13 0.51
CA ASN A 28 40.23 -8.97 0.50
C ASN A 28 39.21 -8.48 1.52
N GLY A 29 39.67 -8.24 2.75
CA GLY A 29 38.83 -7.73 3.83
C GLY A 29 38.20 -6.38 3.51
N LEU A 30 38.90 -5.48 2.82
CA LEU A 30 38.35 -4.21 2.36
C LEU A 30 37.19 -4.39 1.39
N PHE A 31 37.32 -5.30 0.42
CA PHE A 31 36.23 -5.58 -0.54
C PHE A 31 35.03 -6.24 0.12
N VAL A 32 35.25 -7.20 1.03
CA VAL A 32 34.18 -7.82 1.82
C VAL A 32 33.50 -6.77 2.72
N LEU A 33 34.27 -5.90 3.37
CA LEU A 33 33.74 -4.80 4.18
C LEU A 33 32.83 -3.89 3.34
N ALA A 34 33.28 -3.52 2.14
CA ALA A 34 32.54 -2.65 1.23
C ALA A 34 31.24 -3.28 0.76
N GLU A 35 31.31 -4.51 0.24
CA GLU A 35 30.16 -5.27 -0.28
C GLU A 35 29.03 -5.34 0.75
N PHE A 36 29.31 -5.84 1.95
CA PHE A 36 28.29 -6.01 2.98
C PHE A 36 27.79 -4.67 3.54
N ALA A 37 28.64 -3.65 3.61
CA ALA A 37 28.25 -2.33 4.12
C ALA A 37 27.28 -1.63 3.17
N ILE A 38 27.55 -1.66 1.86
CA ILE A 38 26.71 -1.01 0.85
C ILE A 38 25.33 -1.69 0.77
N VAL A 39 25.29 -3.02 0.80
CA VAL A 39 24.02 -3.79 0.79
C VAL A 39 23.21 -3.54 2.06
N LYS A 40 23.86 -3.40 3.22
CA LYS A 40 23.17 -3.20 4.51
C LYS A 40 22.67 -1.75 4.70
N LEU A 41 23.35 -0.77 4.12
CA LEU A 41 23.07 0.64 4.32
C LEU A 41 21.82 1.07 3.51
N ARG A 42 20.82 1.64 4.20
CA ARG A 42 19.54 2.03 3.60
C ARG A 42 19.68 3.30 2.73
N PRO A 43 18.98 3.42 1.58
CA PRO A 43 19.05 4.62 0.73
C PRO A 43 18.64 5.93 1.40
N THR A 44 17.66 5.87 2.31
CA THR A 44 17.22 7.01 3.11
C THR A 44 18.35 7.53 4.00
N ARG A 45 19.08 6.63 4.67
CA ARG A 45 20.22 6.99 5.51
C ARG A 45 21.37 7.60 4.70
N VAL A 46 21.64 7.07 3.51
CA VAL A 46 22.65 7.67 2.60
C VAL A 46 22.26 9.11 2.22
N SER A 47 20.97 9.33 1.94
CA SER A 47 20.44 10.66 1.64
C SER A 47 20.58 11.63 2.82
N GLU A 48 20.40 11.15 4.06
CA GLU A 48 20.68 11.93 5.28
C GLU A 48 22.17 12.28 5.39
N LEU A 49 23.08 11.34 5.19
CA LEU A 49 24.53 11.58 5.28
C LEU A 49 25.03 12.61 4.26
N VAL A 50 24.41 12.66 3.08
CA VAL A 50 24.69 13.70 2.08
C VAL A 50 24.19 15.07 2.55
N LYS A 51 23.00 15.14 3.16
CA LYS A 51 22.47 16.39 3.75
C LYS A 51 23.30 16.86 4.94
N GLU A 52 23.80 15.94 5.76
CA GLU A 52 24.72 16.22 6.87
C GLU A 52 26.12 16.65 6.40
N GLY A 53 26.41 16.60 5.09
CA GLY A 53 27.70 17.02 4.53
C GLY A 53 28.86 16.08 4.88
N ARG A 54 28.59 14.80 5.18
CA ARG A 54 29.64 13.83 5.52
C ARG A 54 30.58 13.57 4.34
N ALA A 55 31.88 13.50 4.61
CA ALA A 55 32.88 13.14 3.62
C ALA A 55 32.56 11.77 3.00
N SER A 56 32.79 11.61 1.69
CA SER A 56 32.47 10.40 0.92
C SER A 56 30.98 10.02 0.80
N ALA A 57 30.04 10.72 1.45
CA ALA A 57 28.61 10.39 1.37
C ALA A 57 28.05 10.49 -0.06
N GLY A 58 28.50 11.49 -0.83
CA GLY A 58 28.13 11.62 -2.24
C GLY A 58 28.61 10.44 -3.10
N LEU A 59 29.77 9.86 -2.75
CA LEU A 59 30.29 8.68 -3.44
C LEU A 59 29.56 7.41 -3.02
N VAL A 60 29.23 7.25 -1.74
CA VAL A 60 28.38 6.15 -1.26
C VAL A 60 27.03 6.17 -1.97
N ARG A 61 26.41 7.36 -2.13
CA ARG A 61 25.17 7.51 -2.90
C ARG A 61 25.32 7.04 -4.34
N HIS A 62 26.39 7.47 -5.02
CA HIS A 62 26.67 7.04 -6.38
C HIS A 62 26.86 5.52 -6.48
N ILE A 63 27.62 4.93 -5.54
CA ILE A 63 27.84 3.48 -5.49
C ILE A 63 26.51 2.73 -5.27
N GLN A 64 25.67 3.20 -4.35
CA GLN A 64 24.38 2.58 -4.07
C GLN A 64 23.42 2.65 -5.27
N THR A 65 23.43 3.74 -6.05
CA THR A 65 22.64 3.84 -7.29
C THR A 65 23.14 2.92 -8.42
N HIS A 66 24.39 2.44 -8.34
CA HIS A 66 24.99 1.53 -9.33
C HIS A 66 25.40 0.22 -8.64
N LEU A 67 24.53 -0.30 -7.77
CA LEU A 67 24.85 -1.36 -6.82
C LEU A 67 25.43 -2.59 -7.53
N ASP A 68 24.78 -3.07 -8.59
CA ASP A 68 25.18 -4.28 -9.31
C ASP A 68 26.62 -4.18 -9.85
N GLU A 69 26.97 -3.04 -10.43
CA GLU A 69 28.32 -2.82 -10.96
C GLU A 69 29.36 -2.85 -9.84
N TYR A 70 29.11 -2.17 -8.72
CA TYR A 70 30.04 -2.13 -7.60
C TYR A 70 30.11 -3.45 -6.82
N LEU A 71 29.03 -4.24 -6.81
CA LEU A 71 29.07 -5.62 -6.33
C LEU A 71 29.99 -6.47 -7.21
N SER A 72 29.93 -6.32 -8.54
CA SER A 72 30.88 -6.98 -9.44
C SER A 72 32.32 -6.54 -9.18
N VAL A 73 32.57 -5.26 -8.91
CA VAL A 73 33.90 -4.74 -8.54
C VAL A 73 34.43 -5.43 -7.28
N CYS A 74 33.59 -5.55 -6.24
CA CYS A 74 33.96 -6.26 -5.00
C CYS A 74 34.26 -7.73 -5.26
N GLN A 75 33.41 -8.44 -6.02
CA GLN A 75 33.60 -9.86 -6.32
C GLN A 75 34.91 -10.13 -7.08
N ILE A 76 35.22 -9.30 -8.07
CA ILE A 76 36.50 -9.35 -8.78
C ILE A 76 37.64 -9.08 -7.80
N GLY A 77 37.55 -8.03 -6.99
CA GLY A 77 38.57 -7.70 -5.98
C GLY A 77 38.86 -8.84 -5.00
N ILE A 78 37.81 -9.46 -4.45
CA ILE A 78 37.88 -10.63 -3.55
C ILE A 78 38.56 -11.80 -4.26
N THR A 79 38.17 -12.07 -5.50
CA THR A 79 38.71 -13.19 -6.29
C THR A 79 40.19 -12.98 -6.58
N PHE A 80 40.59 -11.81 -7.06
CA PHE A 80 42.00 -11.49 -7.33
C PHE A 80 42.85 -11.51 -6.06
N ALA A 81 42.34 -10.96 -4.96
CA ALA A 81 43.04 -10.98 -3.68
C ALA A 81 43.22 -12.41 -3.15
N SER A 82 42.19 -13.24 -3.25
CA SER A 82 42.22 -14.64 -2.80
C SER A 82 43.14 -15.52 -3.67
N ILE A 83 43.08 -15.39 -5.00
CA ILE A 83 43.99 -16.08 -5.91
C ILE A 83 45.44 -15.64 -5.68
N GLY A 84 45.67 -14.32 -5.58
CA GLY A 84 46.99 -13.76 -5.27
C GLY A 84 47.53 -14.28 -3.94
N LEU A 85 46.66 -14.41 -2.93
CA LEU A 85 47.04 -14.97 -1.64
C LEU A 85 47.43 -16.44 -1.74
N GLY A 86 46.79 -17.23 -2.61
CA GLY A 86 47.22 -18.59 -2.91
C GLY A 86 48.67 -18.63 -3.42
N PHE A 87 49.01 -17.79 -4.40
CA PHE A 87 50.36 -17.72 -5.00
C PHE A 87 51.45 -17.23 -4.04
N VAL A 88 51.10 -16.31 -3.13
CA VAL A 88 52.07 -15.66 -2.22
C VAL A 88 52.12 -16.36 -0.86
N GLY A 89 51.00 -16.87 -0.38
CA GLY A 89 50.83 -17.46 0.94
C GLY A 89 51.56 -18.78 1.13
N GLU A 90 51.51 -19.66 0.13
CA GLU A 90 52.24 -20.93 0.14
C GLU A 90 53.76 -20.73 0.30
N PRO A 91 54.47 -19.97 -0.56
CA PRO A 91 55.90 -19.76 -0.39
C PRO A 91 56.26 -18.94 0.86
N ALA A 92 55.38 -18.06 1.34
CA ALA A 92 55.59 -17.29 2.56
C ALA A 92 55.70 -18.20 3.80
N PHE A 93 54.72 -19.08 3.98
CA PHE A 93 54.63 -19.94 5.16
C PHE A 93 55.48 -21.20 5.05
N ALA A 94 55.66 -21.74 3.84
CA ALA A 94 56.59 -22.85 3.63
C ALA A 94 58.02 -22.48 4.07
N ARG A 95 58.49 -21.26 3.73
CA ARG A 95 59.81 -20.76 4.15
C ARG A 95 59.91 -20.43 5.64
N LEU A 96 58.79 -20.04 6.26
CA LEU A 96 58.72 -19.77 7.69
C LEU A 96 58.77 -21.07 8.51
N LEU A 97 58.12 -22.14 8.05
CA LEU A 97 58.03 -23.42 8.75
C LEU A 97 59.16 -24.40 8.40
N GLN A 98 59.82 -24.25 7.24
CA GLN A 98 60.96 -25.09 6.83
C GLN A 98 62.05 -25.31 7.92
N PRO A 99 62.49 -24.29 8.69
CA PRO A 99 63.48 -24.50 9.75
C PRO A 99 62.99 -25.35 10.94
N LEU A 100 61.67 -25.47 11.14
CA LEU A 100 61.08 -26.25 12.24
C LEU A 100 60.97 -27.75 11.93
N PHE A 101 60.88 -28.11 10.65
CA PHE A 101 60.53 -29.47 10.22
C PHE A 101 61.69 -30.29 9.61
N GLY A 102 62.86 -29.70 9.29
CA GLY A 102 64.03 -30.45 8.79
C GLY A 102 63.89 -30.99 7.36
N SER A 103 64.81 -31.87 6.92
CA SER A 103 65.01 -32.26 5.51
C SER A 103 64.38 -33.60 5.07
N TRP A 104 63.39 -34.13 5.79
CA TRP A 104 62.72 -35.38 5.47
C TRP A 104 61.43 -35.09 4.68
N ALA A 105 61.19 -35.83 3.58
CA ALA A 105 60.09 -35.56 2.65
C ALA A 105 58.70 -35.56 3.34
N LEU A 106 58.52 -36.40 4.36
CA LEU A 106 57.30 -36.44 5.19
C LEU A 106 57.09 -35.16 6.01
N ALA A 107 58.15 -34.52 6.47
CA ALA A 107 58.07 -33.27 7.23
C ALA A 107 57.82 -32.06 6.35
N HIS A 108 58.27 -32.10 5.10
CA HIS A 108 57.94 -31.09 4.10
C HIS A 108 56.43 -31.11 3.79
N GLY A 109 55.83 -32.29 3.62
CA GLY A 109 54.39 -32.43 3.42
C GLY A 109 53.56 -31.96 4.63
N ALA A 110 53.98 -32.32 5.85
CA ALA A 110 53.31 -31.87 7.07
C ALA A 110 53.42 -30.35 7.27
N ALA A 111 54.60 -29.76 7.02
CA ALA A 111 54.81 -28.31 7.09
C ALA A 111 53.94 -27.56 6.08
N LEU A 112 53.80 -28.08 4.85
CA LEU A 112 52.95 -27.49 3.82
C LEU A 112 51.47 -27.55 4.20
N ALA A 113 50.98 -28.68 4.72
CA ALA A 113 49.61 -28.82 5.17
C ALA A 113 49.29 -27.86 6.34
N ILE A 114 50.19 -27.75 7.31
CA ILE A 114 50.05 -26.83 8.46
C ILE A 114 50.08 -25.37 7.97
N ALA A 115 51.00 -25.02 7.06
CA ALA A 115 51.04 -23.71 6.44
C ALA A 115 49.71 -23.36 5.75
N TYR A 116 49.18 -24.28 4.94
CA TYR A 116 47.93 -24.08 4.22
C TYR A 116 46.73 -23.88 5.16
N VAL A 117 46.64 -24.68 6.24
CA VAL A 117 45.59 -24.53 7.26
C VAL A 117 45.69 -23.17 7.95
N ILE A 118 46.89 -22.74 8.35
CA ILE A 118 47.09 -21.45 9.01
C ILE A 118 46.74 -20.29 8.06
N VAL A 119 47.21 -20.33 6.82
CA VAL A 119 46.91 -19.29 5.81
C VAL A 119 45.42 -19.22 5.55
N SER A 120 44.77 -20.37 5.35
CA SER A 120 43.32 -20.44 5.11
C SER A 120 42.52 -19.93 6.31
N PHE A 121 42.91 -20.31 7.52
CA PHE A 121 42.27 -19.82 8.75
C PHE A 121 42.41 -18.30 8.90
N LEU A 122 43.61 -17.75 8.68
CA LEU A 122 43.85 -16.31 8.76
C LEU A 122 43.10 -15.54 7.66
N HIS A 123 43.04 -16.09 6.44
CA HIS A 123 42.28 -15.50 5.33
C HIS A 123 40.78 -15.46 5.63
N ILE A 124 40.19 -16.59 6.04
CA ILE A 124 38.76 -16.65 6.37
C ILE A 124 38.45 -15.72 7.56
N LEU A 125 39.27 -15.76 8.61
CA LEU A 125 39.03 -14.97 9.82
C LEU A 125 39.20 -13.46 9.57
N LEU A 126 40.36 -13.04 9.08
CA LEU A 126 40.73 -11.63 8.95
C LEU A 126 40.25 -11.01 7.64
N GLY A 127 40.22 -11.80 6.56
CA GLY A 127 39.84 -11.36 5.23
C GLY A 127 38.34 -11.45 4.95
N GLU A 128 37.57 -12.22 5.72
CA GLU A 128 36.15 -12.41 5.44
C GLU A 128 35.26 -12.19 6.69
N LEU A 129 35.41 -13.00 7.73
CA LEU A 129 34.48 -13.02 8.88
C LEU A 129 34.48 -11.72 9.69
N ILE A 130 35.66 -11.22 10.04
CA ILE A 130 35.79 -9.97 10.81
C ILE A 130 35.27 -8.77 10.01
N PRO A 131 35.73 -8.53 8.75
CA PRO A 131 35.20 -7.45 7.92
C PRO A 131 33.69 -7.52 7.71
N LYS A 132 33.16 -8.72 7.44
CA LYS A 132 31.71 -8.94 7.29
C LYS A 132 30.96 -8.59 8.58
N SER A 133 31.45 -9.01 9.74
CA SER A 133 30.83 -8.66 11.02
C SER A 133 30.85 -7.14 11.28
N LEU A 134 31.96 -6.48 10.93
CA LEU A 134 32.11 -5.04 11.06
C LEU A 134 31.15 -4.27 10.14
N ALA A 135 31.02 -4.69 8.89
CA ALA A 135 30.09 -4.12 7.92
C ALA A 135 28.63 -4.22 8.38
N ILE A 136 28.26 -5.32 9.04
CA ILE A 136 26.89 -5.52 9.53
C ILE A 136 26.60 -4.68 10.78
N ARG A 137 27.58 -4.56 11.69
CA ARG A 137 27.44 -3.82 12.95
C ARG A 137 27.56 -2.30 12.77
N LEU A 138 28.45 -1.85 11.88
CA LEU A 138 28.76 -0.45 11.62
C LEU A 138 28.70 -0.13 10.11
N PRO A 139 27.52 -0.29 9.46
CA PRO A 139 27.38 -0.18 8.00
C PRO A 139 27.71 1.22 7.47
N GLU A 140 27.33 2.27 8.20
CA GLU A 140 27.59 3.66 7.83
C GLU A 140 29.08 3.97 7.72
N GLN A 141 29.82 3.71 8.80
CA GLN A 141 31.26 3.98 8.85
C GLN A 141 32.02 3.13 7.83
N SER A 142 31.63 1.86 7.71
CA SER A 142 32.24 0.91 6.79
C SER A 142 32.03 1.34 5.33
N ALA A 143 30.83 1.81 4.96
CA ALA A 143 30.54 2.29 3.61
C ALA A 143 31.29 3.60 3.30
N LEU A 144 31.32 4.56 4.23
CA LEU A 144 32.02 5.84 4.02
C LEU A 144 33.53 5.67 3.88
N LEU A 145 34.13 4.77 4.67
CA LEU A 145 35.55 4.45 4.62
C LEU A 145 35.94 3.69 3.35
N SER A 146 35.11 2.73 2.94
CA SER A 146 35.40 1.86 1.78
C SER A 146 35.02 2.47 0.43
N ALA A 147 34.18 3.52 0.39
CA ALA A 147 33.73 4.13 -0.85
C ALA A 147 34.88 4.67 -1.74
N PRO A 148 35.85 5.46 -1.24
CA PRO A 148 36.96 5.94 -2.07
C PRO A 148 37.83 4.84 -2.69
N PRO A 149 38.34 3.84 -1.93
CA PRO A 149 39.14 2.78 -2.54
C PRO A 149 38.31 1.93 -3.50
N LEU A 150 37.01 1.76 -3.26
CA LEU A 150 36.15 1.01 -4.17
C LEU A 150 35.97 1.73 -5.52
N ARG A 151 35.86 3.06 -5.53
CA ARG A 151 35.85 3.85 -6.78
C ARG A 151 37.13 3.70 -7.57
N LEU A 152 38.29 3.67 -6.89
CA LEU A 152 39.57 3.44 -7.53
C LEU A 152 39.63 2.02 -8.14
N SER A 153 39.21 1.01 -7.38
CA SER A 153 39.15 -0.38 -7.83
C SER A 153 38.25 -0.55 -9.05
N ARG A 154 37.12 0.16 -9.13
CA ARG A 154 36.28 0.18 -10.33
C ARG A 154 37.04 0.67 -11.57
N ALA A 155 37.80 1.76 -11.45
CA ALA A 155 38.60 2.25 -12.56
C ALA A 155 39.70 1.24 -12.96
N LEU A 156 40.32 0.59 -11.99
CA LEU A 156 41.34 -0.45 -12.22
C LEU A 156 40.77 -1.70 -12.90
N PHE A 157 39.57 -2.13 -12.49
CA PHE A 157 38.92 -3.35 -12.96
C PHE A 157 37.96 -3.13 -14.13
N TYR A 158 37.94 -1.94 -14.73
CA TYR A 158 37.00 -1.60 -15.80
C TYR A 158 36.99 -2.63 -16.95
N LEU A 159 38.18 -3.01 -17.45
CA LEU A 159 38.28 -3.96 -18.55
C LEU A 159 37.78 -5.38 -18.16
N PRO A 160 38.25 -5.99 -17.05
CA PRO A 160 37.67 -7.25 -16.55
C PRO A 160 36.16 -7.22 -16.33
N LEU A 161 35.62 -6.11 -15.81
CA LEU A 161 34.19 -5.94 -15.54
C LEU A 161 33.36 -5.99 -16.82
N VAL A 162 33.77 -5.24 -17.85
CA VAL A 162 33.06 -5.21 -19.13
C VAL A 162 33.01 -6.60 -19.77
N VAL A 163 34.13 -7.33 -19.73
CA VAL A 163 34.20 -8.71 -20.26
C VAL A 163 33.29 -9.65 -19.47
N LEU A 164 33.36 -9.61 -18.13
CA LEU A 164 32.57 -10.49 -17.27
C LEU A 164 31.08 -10.22 -17.39
N ASN A 165 30.65 -8.95 -17.27
CA ASN A 165 29.25 -8.56 -17.40
C ASN A 165 28.71 -8.81 -18.81
N GLY A 166 29.53 -8.58 -19.84
CA GLY A 166 29.20 -8.94 -21.21
C GLY A 166 28.94 -10.45 -21.37
N SER A 167 29.80 -11.28 -20.78
CA SER A 167 29.65 -12.74 -20.82
C SER A 167 28.42 -13.23 -20.04
N ALA A 168 28.14 -12.65 -18.86
CA ALA A 168 26.96 -12.97 -18.06
C ALA A 168 25.68 -12.61 -18.82
N ASN A 169 25.61 -11.40 -19.40
CA ASN A 169 24.47 -10.97 -20.21
C ASN A 169 24.26 -11.85 -21.45
N LEU A 170 25.33 -12.30 -22.10
CA LEU A 170 25.24 -13.23 -23.23
C LEU A 170 24.63 -14.57 -22.78
N LEU A 171 25.10 -15.13 -21.66
CA LEU A 171 24.57 -16.37 -21.10
C LEU A 171 23.10 -16.23 -20.68
N LEU A 172 22.72 -15.13 -20.03
CA LEU A 172 21.33 -14.88 -19.65
C LEU A 172 20.40 -14.78 -20.86
N ARG A 173 20.86 -14.14 -21.95
CA ARG A 173 20.13 -14.10 -23.22
C ARG A 173 19.99 -15.48 -23.84
N LEU A 174 21.02 -16.33 -23.79
CA LEU A 174 20.96 -17.72 -24.27
C LEU A 174 19.99 -18.57 -23.45
N LEU A 175 19.81 -18.25 -22.16
CA LEU A 175 18.86 -18.92 -21.26
C LEU A 175 17.43 -18.34 -21.35
N GLY A 176 17.18 -17.35 -22.21
CA GLY A 176 15.85 -16.79 -22.44
C GLY A 176 15.45 -15.67 -21.47
N PHE A 177 16.36 -15.18 -20.62
CA PHE A 177 16.09 -14.05 -19.73
C PHE A 177 16.40 -12.74 -20.46
N SER A 178 15.36 -11.90 -20.66
CA SER A 178 15.53 -10.51 -21.06
C SER A 178 15.71 -9.65 -19.81
N GLN A 179 16.57 -8.62 -19.87
CA GLN A 179 16.84 -7.74 -18.73
C GLN A 179 15.52 -7.13 -18.25
N ALA A 180 15.18 -7.35 -16.97
CA ALA A 180 14.18 -6.54 -16.30
C ALA A 180 14.76 -5.12 -16.20
N ALA A 181 14.11 -4.18 -16.90
CA ALA A 181 14.40 -2.77 -16.71
C ALA A 181 14.19 -2.42 -15.23
N GLU A 182 15.04 -1.53 -14.70
CA GLU A 182 14.91 -0.96 -13.36
C GLU A 182 13.43 -0.63 -13.06
N ASP A 183 12.94 -1.18 -11.96
CA ASP A 183 11.52 -1.21 -11.58
C ASP A 183 10.93 0.22 -11.56
N PRO A 184 10.05 0.61 -12.50
CA PRO A 184 9.53 1.96 -12.59
C PRO A 184 8.38 2.13 -11.58
N GLY A 185 8.71 2.06 -10.29
CA GLY A 185 7.76 2.26 -9.19
C GLY A 185 6.79 1.08 -8.98
N HIS A 186 6.08 1.12 -7.85
CA HIS A 186 5.11 0.09 -7.50
C HIS A 186 3.83 0.21 -8.32
N THR A 187 3.34 -0.93 -8.79
CA THR A 187 2.00 -1.03 -9.40
C THR A 187 0.90 -0.73 -8.36
N LYS A 188 -0.30 -0.39 -8.83
CA LYS A 188 -1.48 -0.17 -7.96
C LYS A 188 -1.77 -1.39 -7.09
N GLU A 189 -1.67 -2.58 -7.67
CA GLU A 189 -1.86 -3.85 -7.00
C GLU A 189 -0.81 -4.10 -5.92
N GLU A 190 0.46 -3.77 -6.17
CA GLU A 190 1.52 -3.83 -5.15
C GLU A 190 1.28 -2.84 -4.02
N LEU A 191 0.87 -1.61 -4.32
CA LEU A 191 0.51 -0.63 -3.29
C LEU A 191 -0.65 -1.12 -2.42
N ARG A 192 -1.68 -1.74 -3.01
CA ARG A 192 -2.78 -2.37 -2.26
C ARG A 192 -2.28 -3.48 -1.34
N ILE A 193 -1.36 -4.32 -1.80
CA ILE A 193 -0.74 -5.37 -0.96
C ILE A 193 -0.01 -4.75 0.23
N ILE A 194 0.82 -3.73 -0.01
CA ILE A 194 1.60 -3.04 1.05
C ILE A 194 0.67 -2.36 2.07
N LEU A 195 -0.37 -1.68 1.60
CA LEU A 195 -1.34 -1.01 2.46
C LEU A 195 -2.19 -2.00 3.26
N GLY A 196 -2.58 -3.11 2.62
CA GLY A 196 -3.23 -4.24 3.27
C GLY A 196 -2.37 -4.87 4.36
N GLU A 197 -1.07 -5.07 4.12
CA GLU A 197 -0.12 -5.55 5.13
C GLU A 197 0.09 -4.55 6.27
N SER A 198 0.11 -3.24 5.96
CA SER A 198 0.21 -2.18 6.96
C SER A 198 -1.02 -2.13 7.86
N GLN A 199 -2.22 -2.33 7.30
CA GLN A 199 -3.45 -2.51 8.05
C GLN A 199 -3.41 -3.82 8.85
N SER A 200 -2.87 -4.90 8.27
CA SER A 200 -2.81 -6.21 8.91
C SER A 200 -2.01 -6.14 10.21
N ARG A 201 -0.90 -5.39 10.19
CA ARG A 201 -0.02 -5.13 11.35
C ARG A 201 -0.52 -4.03 12.30
N GLY A 202 -1.71 -3.47 12.06
CA GLY A 202 -2.29 -2.41 12.91
C GLY A 202 -1.61 -1.04 12.78
N LEU A 203 -0.74 -0.86 11.79
CA LEU A 203 -0.05 0.41 11.52
C LEU A 203 -0.95 1.41 10.76
N LEU A 204 -2.00 0.91 10.10
CA LEU A 204 -2.99 1.69 9.37
C LEU A 204 -4.40 1.31 9.84
N SER A 205 -5.23 2.31 10.17
CA SER A 205 -6.64 2.04 10.49
C SER A 205 -7.41 1.71 9.21
N LEU A 206 -8.46 0.89 9.32
CA LEU A 206 -9.23 0.53 8.14
C LEU A 206 -9.89 1.75 7.48
N ARG A 207 -10.39 2.70 8.27
CA ARG A 207 -10.96 3.94 7.72
C ARG A 207 -9.97 4.63 6.77
N ARG A 208 -8.67 4.69 7.13
CA ARG A 208 -7.64 5.26 6.25
C ARG A 208 -7.38 4.38 5.03
N LEU A 209 -7.38 3.06 5.19
CA LEU A 209 -7.27 2.15 4.06
C LEU A 209 -8.41 2.37 3.05
N LEU A 210 -9.65 2.47 3.52
CA LEU A 210 -10.82 2.71 2.68
C LEU A 210 -10.74 4.04 1.94
N LEU A 211 -10.28 5.12 2.58
CA LEU A 211 -10.05 6.40 1.90
C LEU A 211 -9.04 6.26 0.75
N ILE A 212 -7.95 5.52 0.96
CA ILE A 212 -6.93 5.32 -0.07
C ILE A 212 -7.46 4.42 -1.20
N GLU A 213 -8.20 3.37 -0.86
CA GLU A 213 -8.88 2.52 -1.86
C GLU A 213 -9.88 3.31 -2.70
N ASN A 214 -10.66 4.20 -2.07
CA ASN A 214 -11.58 5.07 -2.80
C ASN A 214 -10.83 5.95 -3.79
N VAL A 215 -9.70 6.55 -3.40
CA VAL A 215 -8.84 7.33 -4.32
C VAL A 215 -8.39 6.49 -5.50
N PHE A 216 -7.99 5.24 -5.27
CA PHE A 216 -7.63 4.32 -6.34
C PHE A 216 -8.83 3.97 -7.23
N ASP A 217 -10.04 3.90 -6.68
CA ASP A 217 -11.25 3.55 -7.41
C ASP A 217 -11.88 4.73 -8.17
N LEU A 218 -11.49 5.98 -7.89
CA LEU A 218 -11.90 7.16 -8.68
C LEU A 218 -11.46 7.05 -10.15
N GLU A 219 -10.35 6.35 -10.39
CA GLU A 219 -9.76 6.17 -11.71
C GLU A 219 -10.78 5.49 -12.65
N GLY A 220 -11.31 6.25 -13.60
CA GLY A 220 -12.30 5.77 -14.57
C GLY A 220 -13.77 5.97 -14.17
N VAL A 221 -14.05 6.57 -13.02
CA VAL A 221 -15.42 6.93 -12.64
C VAL A 221 -15.90 8.12 -13.47
N LEU A 222 -17.08 7.97 -14.06
CA LEU A 222 -17.65 8.97 -14.94
C LEU A 222 -18.63 9.86 -14.20
N VAL A 223 -18.77 11.10 -14.68
CA VAL A 223 -19.71 12.08 -14.15
C VAL A 223 -21.14 11.54 -14.08
N ARG A 224 -21.58 10.74 -15.07
CA ARG A 224 -22.92 10.13 -15.08
C ARG A 224 -23.18 9.16 -13.91
N ASP A 225 -22.13 8.56 -13.35
CA ASP A 225 -22.25 7.56 -12.28
C ASP A 225 -22.44 8.23 -10.91
N VAL A 226 -22.10 9.53 -10.81
CA VAL A 226 -22.15 10.32 -9.57
C VAL A 226 -23.22 11.42 -9.63
N MET A 227 -23.65 11.84 -10.83
CA MET A 227 -24.60 12.94 -11.01
C MET A 227 -25.98 12.67 -10.39
N ARG A 228 -26.62 13.74 -9.92
CA ARG A 228 -28.05 13.73 -9.61
C ARG A 228 -28.85 13.94 -10.91
N PRO A 229 -29.66 12.95 -11.34
CA PRO A 229 -30.42 13.05 -12.59
C PRO A 229 -31.43 14.19 -12.55
N ARG A 230 -31.72 14.81 -13.70
CA ARG A 230 -32.62 15.99 -13.83
C ARG A 230 -33.96 15.82 -13.13
N ALA A 231 -34.53 14.61 -13.13
CA ALA A 231 -35.81 14.30 -12.49
C ALA A 231 -35.78 14.46 -10.96
N ALA A 232 -34.61 14.30 -10.35
CA ALA A 232 -34.39 14.47 -8.92
C ALA A 232 -33.84 15.86 -8.56
N VAL A 233 -33.66 16.76 -9.53
CA VAL A 233 -33.14 18.12 -9.28
C VAL A 233 -34.28 19.09 -9.03
N ARG A 234 -34.20 19.81 -7.90
CA ARG A 234 -35.10 20.93 -7.62
C ARG A 234 -34.56 22.19 -8.31
N ALA A 235 -35.28 22.69 -9.31
CA ALA A 235 -34.98 23.93 -10.02
C ALA A 235 -36.00 25.03 -9.71
N LEU A 236 -35.57 26.29 -9.80
CA LEU A 236 -36.45 27.46 -9.78
C LEU A 236 -36.90 27.78 -11.20
N ARG A 237 -38.06 28.43 -11.34
CA ARG A 237 -38.60 28.84 -12.65
C ARG A 237 -38.71 30.36 -12.69
N ALA A 238 -38.16 31.00 -13.72
CA ALA A 238 -38.17 32.47 -13.84
C ALA A 238 -39.58 33.06 -13.99
N GLU A 239 -40.49 32.27 -14.56
CA GLU A 239 -41.87 32.62 -14.88
C GLU A 239 -42.88 32.24 -13.78
N ALA A 240 -42.46 31.43 -12.80
CA ALA A 240 -43.32 31.08 -11.68
C ALA A 240 -43.44 32.25 -10.67
N PRO A 241 -44.60 32.42 -10.01
CA PRO A 241 -44.76 33.39 -8.93
C PRO A 241 -43.66 33.23 -7.87
N TRP A 242 -43.22 34.36 -7.31
CA TRP A 242 -42.14 34.36 -6.31
C TRP A 242 -42.48 33.46 -5.10
N GLU A 243 -43.74 33.43 -4.69
CA GLU A 243 -44.24 32.62 -3.57
C GLU A 243 -44.03 31.12 -3.79
N GLU A 244 -44.15 30.64 -5.04
CA GLU A 244 -43.94 29.24 -5.39
C GLU A 244 -42.45 28.88 -5.33
N ASN A 245 -41.61 29.73 -5.91
CA ASN A 245 -40.16 29.58 -5.83
C ASN A 245 -39.68 29.63 -4.36
N LEU A 246 -40.22 30.55 -3.56
CA LEU A 246 -39.92 30.67 -2.14
C LEU A 246 -40.39 29.43 -1.35
N ALA A 247 -41.55 28.87 -1.66
CA ALA A 247 -42.02 27.62 -1.07
C ALA A 247 -41.08 26.45 -1.43
N ALA A 248 -40.63 26.37 -2.68
CA ALA A 248 -39.65 25.36 -3.12
C ALA A 248 -38.31 25.50 -2.38
N ILE A 249 -37.80 26.72 -2.19
CA ILE A 249 -36.58 27.01 -1.44
C ILE A 249 -36.74 26.59 0.02
N ARG A 250 -37.86 26.95 0.67
CA ARG A 250 -38.11 26.60 2.08
C ARG A 250 -38.23 25.10 2.31
N ALA A 251 -38.82 24.38 1.35
CA ALA A 251 -38.99 22.93 1.44
C ALA A 251 -37.68 22.17 1.28
N SER A 252 -36.82 22.60 0.34
CA SER A 252 -35.60 21.88 -0.03
C SER A 252 -34.33 22.37 0.67
N ARG A 253 -34.27 23.64 1.10
CA ARG A 253 -33.19 24.23 1.88
C ARG A 253 -31.78 24.14 1.28
N PHE A 254 -31.66 23.98 -0.03
CA PHE A 254 -30.37 23.97 -0.71
C PHE A 254 -29.76 25.37 -0.81
N SER A 255 -28.44 25.44 -0.92
CA SER A 255 -27.72 26.72 -1.07
C SER A 255 -27.83 27.32 -2.47
N ARG A 256 -28.00 26.48 -3.49
CA ARG A 256 -27.94 26.84 -4.92
C ARG A 256 -29.01 26.09 -5.69
N TYR A 257 -29.63 26.77 -6.64
CA TYR A 257 -30.69 26.20 -7.48
C TYR A 257 -30.44 26.52 -8.96
N PRO A 258 -30.57 25.54 -9.87
CA PRO A 258 -30.68 25.82 -11.29
C PRO A 258 -31.92 26.68 -11.57
N LEU A 259 -31.80 27.66 -12.46
CA LEU A 259 -32.92 28.50 -12.90
C LEU A 259 -33.33 28.11 -14.33
N LEU A 260 -34.57 27.66 -14.48
CA LEU A 260 -35.19 27.41 -15.78
C LEU A 260 -35.81 28.71 -16.30
N ALA A 261 -35.46 29.05 -17.54
CA ALA A 261 -36.08 30.15 -18.29
C ALA A 261 -37.34 29.65 -19.01
N GLU A 262 -38.15 30.60 -19.47
CA GLU A 262 -39.42 30.32 -20.17
C GLU A 262 -39.22 29.40 -21.38
N GLY A 263 -40.00 28.32 -21.41
CA GLY A 263 -39.97 27.32 -22.48
C GLY A 263 -38.66 26.52 -22.63
N SER A 264 -37.71 26.67 -21.71
CA SER A 264 -36.41 25.98 -21.79
C SER A 264 -36.37 24.74 -20.89
N GLU A 265 -35.99 23.60 -21.47
CA GLU A 265 -35.65 22.37 -20.74
C GLU A 265 -34.26 22.44 -20.10
N ARG A 266 -33.44 23.45 -20.44
CA ARG A 266 -32.09 23.63 -19.92
C ARG A 266 -32.03 24.84 -18.98
N PRO A 267 -31.38 24.72 -17.80
CA PRO A 267 -31.20 25.86 -16.92
C PRO A 267 -30.34 26.96 -17.57
N ALA A 268 -30.81 28.21 -17.49
CA ALA A 268 -30.11 29.39 -17.97
C ALA A 268 -28.95 29.79 -17.05
N GLY A 269 -29.02 29.40 -15.77
CA GLY A 269 -27.98 29.70 -14.79
C GLY A 269 -28.24 29.07 -13.43
N ILE A 270 -27.43 29.47 -12.45
CA ILE A 270 -27.53 29.03 -11.05
C ILE A 270 -27.78 30.24 -10.17
N VAL A 271 -28.80 30.17 -9.32
CA VAL A 271 -29.13 31.20 -8.33
C VAL A 271 -28.68 30.74 -6.95
N HIS A 272 -27.97 31.61 -6.23
CA HIS A 272 -27.58 31.36 -4.85
C HIS A 272 -28.59 31.96 -3.88
N VAL A 273 -29.03 31.21 -2.87
CA VAL A 273 -29.97 31.71 -1.84
C VAL A 273 -29.44 32.95 -1.11
N LYS A 274 -28.12 33.06 -0.90
CA LYS A 274 -27.52 34.27 -0.31
C LYS A 274 -27.77 35.51 -1.17
N ASP A 275 -27.69 35.39 -2.49
CA ASP A 275 -27.95 36.52 -3.40
C ASP A 275 -29.42 36.96 -3.34
N ILE A 276 -30.34 36.01 -3.17
CA ILE A 276 -31.77 36.28 -2.94
C ILE A 276 -31.97 37.05 -1.63
N LEU A 277 -31.33 36.63 -0.53
CA LEU A 277 -31.48 37.23 0.79
C LEU A 277 -31.08 38.72 0.82
N PHE A 278 -30.10 39.12 0.01
CA PHE A 278 -29.61 40.49 -0.06
C PHE A 278 -30.21 41.31 -1.21
N SER A 279 -31.18 40.75 -1.95
CA SER A 279 -31.84 41.43 -3.07
C SER A 279 -33.15 42.12 -2.66
N ALA A 280 -33.63 43.03 -3.52
CA ALA A 280 -34.95 43.64 -3.37
C ALA A 280 -36.06 42.57 -3.48
N GLN A 281 -37.15 42.75 -2.74
CA GLN A 281 -38.28 41.82 -2.72
C GLN A 281 -39.46 42.40 -3.53
N PRO A 282 -40.05 41.65 -4.48
CA PRO A 282 -39.67 40.31 -4.91
C PRO A 282 -38.36 40.31 -5.75
N PRO A 283 -37.54 39.25 -5.66
CA PRO A 283 -36.28 39.16 -6.37
C PRO A 283 -36.47 38.89 -7.87
N ASP A 284 -35.65 39.53 -8.68
CA ASP A 284 -35.52 39.23 -10.11
C ASP A 284 -34.51 38.09 -10.30
N LEU A 285 -35.01 36.85 -10.32
CA LEU A 285 -34.17 35.63 -10.40
C LEU A 285 -33.29 35.61 -11.65
N GLY A 286 -33.73 36.20 -12.76
CA GLY A 286 -32.96 36.28 -14.00
C GLY A 286 -31.68 37.09 -13.83
N LYS A 287 -31.73 38.20 -13.07
CA LYS A 287 -30.55 39.01 -12.75
C LYS A 287 -29.62 38.39 -11.72
N LEU A 288 -30.16 37.54 -10.84
CA LEU A 288 -29.38 36.83 -9.82
C LEU A 288 -28.74 35.55 -10.35
N ALA A 289 -29.17 35.06 -11.51
CA ALA A 289 -28.64 33.86 -12.13
C ALA A 289 -27.21 34.07 -12.65
N ARG A 290 -26.29 33.22 -12.20
CA ARG A 290 -24.91 33.20 -12.66
C ARG A 290 -24.73 32.14 -13.76
N PRO A 291 -23.83 32.37 -14.74
CA PRO A 291 -23.53 31.37 -15.76
C PRO A 291 -23.12 30.04 -15.12
N PRO A 292 -23.68 28.90 -15.57
CA PRO A 292 -23.36 27.61 -15.01
C PRO A 292 -22.03 27.10 -15.57
N VAL A 293 -21.24 26.41 -14.74
CA VAL A 293 -20.17 25.53 -15.23
C VAL A 293 -20.83 24.29 -15.83
N LEU A 294 -20.29 23.79 -16.94
CA LEU A 294 -20.84 22.67 -17.69
C LEU A 294 -19.87 21.50 -17.70
N ALA A 295 -20.41 20.29 -17.57
CA ALA A 295 -19.67 19.03 -17.75
C ALA A 295 -20.45 18.08 -18.65
N ARG A 296 -19.75 17.14 -19.28
CA ARG A 296 -20.36 16.04 -20.04
C ARG A 296 -20.48 14.80 -19.17
N GLU A 297 -21.54 14.02 -19.37
CA GLU A 297 -21.74 12.71 -18.72
C GLU A 297 -20.53 11.77 -18.84
N SER A 298 -19.81 11.85 -19.96
CA SER A 298 -18.64 11.01 -20.27
C SER A 298 -17.31 11.55 -19.72
N SER A 299 -17.33 12.66 -18.98
CA SER A 299 -16.11 13.22 -18.40
C SER A 299 -15.73 12.40 -17.16
N LEU A 300 -14.44 12.37 -16.82
CA LEU A 300 -13.97 11.78 -15.57
C LEU A 300 -14.26 12.74 -14.41
N ILE A 301 -14.55 12.16 -13.24
CA ILE A 301 -14.79 12.94 -12.03
C ILE A 301 -13.54 13.70 -11.55
N GLU A 302 -12.34 13.17 -11.80
CA GLU A 302 -11.07 13.81 -11.46
C GLU A 302 -10.88 15.13 -12.22
N ASP A 303 -11.13 15.10 -13.53
CA ASP A 303 -11.10 16.28 -14.39
C ASP A 303 -12.14 17.31 -13.96
N LEU A 304 -13.33 16.84 -13.56
CA LEU A 304 -14.40 17.70 -13.07
C LEU A 304 -14.03 18.36 -11.73
N LEU A 305 -13.43 17.61 -10.81
CA LEU A 305 -13.01 18.11 -9.50
C LEU A 305 -11.94 19.20 -9.65
N ASP A 306 -10.91 18.97 -10.48
CA ASP A 306 -9.89 19.97 -10.77
C ASP A 306 -10.49 21.20 -11.46
N GLY A 307 -11.41 20.98 -12.41
CA GLY A 307 -12.18 22.06 -13.05
C GLY A 307 -12.98 22.90 -12.05
N LEU A 308 -13.68 22.27 -11.11
CA LEU A 308 -14.46 22.93 -10.07
C LEU A 308 -13.58 23.75 -9.11
N GLN A 309 -12.44 23.20 -8.70
CA GLN A 309 -11.47 23.89 -7.85
C GLN A 309 -10.90 25.14 -8.54
N ARG A 310 -10.51 25.02 -9.82
CA ARG A 310 -9.99 26.15 -10.60
C ARG A 310 -11.01 27.28 -10.78
N HIS A 311 -12.27 26.93 -11.05
CA HIS A 311 -13.34 27.91 -11.25
C HIS A 311 -14.02 28.37 -9.95
N ARG A 312 -13.64 27.81 -8.79
CA ARG A 312 -14.30 28.00 -7.48
C ARG A 312 -15.83 27.81 -7.56
N ALA A 313 -16.25 26.88 -8.40
CA ALA A 313 -17.65 26.50 -8.55
C ALA A 313 -17.96 25.34 -7.60
N HIS A 314 -19.20 25.28 -7.11
CA HIS A 314 -19.68 24.22 -6.22
C HIS A 314 -20.80 23.38 -6.83
N LEU A 315 -21.33 23.80 -7.99
CA LEU A 315 -22.42 23.11 -8.69
C LEU A 315 -22.20 23.25 -10.19
N VAL A 316 -22.36 22.13 -10.91
CA VAL A 316 -22.16 22.00 -12.35
C VAL A 316 -23.41 21.44 -12.97
N LEU A 317 -23.78 21.93 -14.16
CA LEU A 317 -24.80 21.30 -14.98
C LEU A 317 -24.17 20.22 -15.85
N VAL A 318 -24.74 19.02 -15.79
CA VAL A 318 -24.30 17.90 -16.62
C VAL A 318 -25.13 17.85 -17.88
N LEU A 319 -24.45 17.67 -19.01
CA LEU A 319 -25.05 17.55 -20.34
C LEU A 319 -24.86 16.16 -20.93
N ASP A 320 -25.87 15.69 -21.65
CA ASP A 320 -25.81 14.49 -22.49
C ASP A 320 -24.96 14.71 -23.75
N ALA A 321 -24.84 13.68 -24.58
CA ALA A 321 -24.11 13.74 -25.84
C ALA A 321 -24.71 14.69 -26.89
N GLN A 322 -26.00 15.02 -26.75
CA GLN A 322 -26.74 15.94 -27.64
C GLN A 322 -26.74 17.39 -27.11
N GLY A 323 -26.18 17.64 -25.92
CA GLY A 323 -26.16 18.94 -25.26
C GLY A 323 -27.42 19.27 -24.45
N GLY A 324 -28.31 18.28 -24.27
CA GLY A 324 -29.46 18.34 -23.37
C GLY A 324 -29.03 18.30 -21.89
N TRP A 325 -29.89 18.82 -21.01
CA TRP A 325 -29.61 18.82 -19.57
C TRP A 325 -29.93 17.47 -18.94
N SER A 326 -28.91 16.78 -18.44
CA SER A 326 -29.04 15.46 -17.82
C SER A 326 -29.18 15.51 -16.30
N GLY A 327 -28.60 16.52 -15.66
CA GLY A 327 -28.55 16.58 -14.20
C GLY A 327 -27.57 17.60 -13.65
N ILE A 328 -27.22 17.45 -12.38
CA ILE A 328 -26.22 18.29 -11.71
C ILE A 328 -25.21 17.43 -10.95
N VAL A 329 -24.03 18.00 -10.72
CA VAL A 329 -23.02 17.47 -9.80
C VAL A 329 -22.52 18.61 -8.92
N THR A 330 -22.32 18.33 -7.64
CA THR A 330 -21.74 19.27 -6.68
C THR A 330 -20.31 18.88 -6.31
N MET A 331 -19.55 19.83 -5.75
CA MET A 331 -18.20 19.52 -5.26
C MET A 331 -18.28 18.53 -4.09
N GLU A 332 -19.32 18.65 -3.29
CA GLU A 332 -19.65 17.79 -2.16
C GLU A 332 -19.87 16.34 -2.63
N ASP A 333 -20.64 16.13 -3.72
CA ASP A 333 -20.84 14.80 -4.32
C ASP A 333 -19.50 14.16 -4.75
N LEU A 334 -18.58 14.95 -5.31
CA LEU A 334 -17.27 14.45 -5.75
C LEU A 334 -16.35 14.11 -4.57
N ILE A 335 -16.39 14.91 -3.50
CA ILE A 335 -15.63 14.63 -2.27
C ILE A 335 -16.19 13.40 -1.57
N GLU A 336 -17.51 13.18 -1.62
CA GLU A 336 -18.16 12.00 -1.06
C GLU A 336 -17.62 10.69 -1.65
N GLU A 337 -17.28 10.66 -2.95
CA GLU A 337 -16.66 9.48 -3.57
C GLU A 337 -15.31 9.12 -2.94
N ILE A 338 -14.57 10.11 -2.43
CA ILE A 338 -13.28 9.90 -1.77
C ILE A 338 -13.49 9.56 -0.29
N VAL A 339 -14.26 10.40 0.40
CA VAL A 339 -14.35 10.39 1.87
C VAL A 339 -15.37 9.36 2.37
N GLY A 340 -16.24 8.86 1.50
CA GLY A 340 -17.48 8.21 1.88
C GLY A 340 -18.53 9.24 2.31
N ALA A 341 -19.71 8.78 2.72
CA ALA A 341 -20.81 9.67 3.10
C ALA A 341 -20.42 10.65 4.21
N ILE A 342 -20.45 11.92 3.86
CA ILE A 342 -20.48 13.04 4.79
C ILE A 342 -21.95 13.44 4.86
N GLU A 343 -22.63 13.17 5.97
CA GLU A 343 -24.03 13.58 6.14
C GLU A 343 -24.10 15.11 6.15
N ASP A 344 -24.84 15.70 5.20
CA ASP A 344 -25.13 17.14 5.19
C ASP A 344 -26.14 17.45 6.31
N GLU A 345 -25.91 18.54 7.06
CA GLU A 345 -26.79 19.01 8.13
C GLU A 345 -28.23 19.28 7.66
N PHE A 346 -28.43 19.48 6.35
CA PHE A 346 -29.72 19.80 5.73
C PHE A 346 -30.29 18.71 4.81
N GLU A 347 -29.66 17.54 4.73
CA GLU A 347 -30.14 16.45 3.89
C GLU A 347 -31.47 15.86 4.39
N THR A 348 -32.40 15.67 3.45
CA THR A 348 -33.75 15.12 3.70
C THR A 348 -33.89 13.64 3.35
N GLU A 349 -32.84 12.98 2.83
CA GLU A 349 -32.87 11.52 2.63
C GLU A 349 -32.86 10.82 3.99
N PRO A 350 -33.74 9.83 4.23
CA PRO A 350 -33.77 9.14 5.51
C PRO A 350 -32.43 8.41 5.73
N PRO A 351 -31.79 8.57 6.90
CA PRO A 351 -30.52 7.91 7.19
C PRO A 351 -30.67 6.39 7.08
N LEU A 352 -29.73 5.75 6.37
CA LEU A 352 -29.71 4.30 6.20
C LEU A 352 -29.23 3.60 7.49
N PHE A 353 -30.12 3.23 8.40
CA PHE A 353 -29.67 2.51 9.60
C PHE A 353 -29.27 1.06 9.27
N LEU A 354 -28.14 0.61 9.79
CA LEU A 354 -27.69 -0.78 9.80
C LEU A 354 -28.78 -1.69 10.38
N GLY A 355 -29.46 -1.24 11.44
CA GLY A 355 -30.56 -1.96 12.09
C GLY A 355 -31.81 -2.15 11.21
N ASP A 356 -31.98 -1.36 10.15
CA ASP A 356 -33.08 -1.51 9.18
C ASP A 356 -32.78 -2.57 8.12
N SER A 357 -31.49 -2.88 7.93
CA SER A 357 -31.02 -3.89 6.98
C SER A 357 -30.85 -5.28 7.62
N MET A 358 -31.06 -5.39 8.93
CA MET A 358 -30.96 -6.61 9.74
C MET A 358 -32.33 -7.13 10.18
N SER A 359 -32.43 -8.45 10.36
CA SER A 359 -33.60 -9.13 10.94
C SER A 359 -33.15 -10.23 11.91
N PRO A 360 -34.02 -10.66 12.84
CA PRO A 360 -33.72 -11.79 13.71
C PRO A 360 -33.40 -13.08 12.94
N GLY A 361 -34.06 -13.36 11.82
CA GLY A 361 -33.79 -14.56 11.00
C GLY A 361 -32.51 -14.49 10.16
N ARG A 362 -31.94 -13.29 9.99
CA ARG A 362 -30.59 -13.05 9.42
C ARG A 362 -29.51 -12.89 10.49
N THR A 363 -29.83 -13.20 11.74
CA THR A 363 -28.91 -13.03 12.87
C THR A 363 -28.60 -14.39 13.49
N LEU A 364 -27.41 -14.90 13.21
CA LEU A 364 -26.96 -16.24 13.57
C LEU A 364 -26.02 -16.18 14.76
N LEU A 365 -26.31 -16.97 15.79
CA LEU A 365 -25.45 -17.14 16.96
C LEU A 365 -24.82 -18.54 16.92
N GLY A 366 -23.59 -18.65 17.41
CA GLY A 366 -22.87 -19.92 17.47
C GLY A 366 -22.46 -20.43 16.08
N VAL A 367 -21.87 -19.57 15.27
CA VAL A 367 -21.22 -19.95 14.01
C VAL A 367 -19.80 -20.42 14.33
N GLU A 368 -19.41 -21.58 13.82
CA GLU A 368 -18.10 -22.19 14.06
C GLU A 368 -17.43 -22.50 12.72
N ALA A 369 -16.31 -21.81 12.45
CA ALA A 369 -15.60 -21.98 11.20
C ALA A 369 -14.08 -21.79 11.39
N GLU A 370 -13.29 -22.40 10.52
CA GLU A 370 -11.84 -22.29 10.51
C GLU A 370 -11.34 -21.13 9.64
N SER A 371 -12.23 -20.53 8.83
CA SER A 371 -11.95 -19.36 8.02
C SER A 371 -13.16 -18.43 7.87
N ILE A 372 -12.93 -17.17 7.52
CA ILE A 372 -14.01 -16.21 7.21
C ILE A 372 -14.89 -16.69 6.06
N GLN A 373 -14.31 -17.32 5.03
CA GLN A 373 -15.06 -17.83 3.89
C GLN A 373 -16.01 -18.97 4.28
N GLU A 374 -15.53 -19.88 5.14
CA GLU A 374 -16.35 -20.96 5.69
C GLU A 374 -17.46 -20.40 6.60
N ALA A 375 -17.14 -19.41 7.45
CA ALA A 375 -18.11 -18.75 8.31
C ALA A 375 -19.23 -18.06 7.51
N VAL A 376 -18.87 -17.39 6.40
CA VAL A 376 -19.85 -16.77 5.49
C VAL A 376 -20.77 -17.83 4.90
N ARG A 377 -20.22 -18.94 4.41
CA ARG A 377 -21.01 -20.03 3.82
C ARG A 377 -21.94 -20.69 4.84
N GLU A 378 -21.44 -20.97 6.04
CA GLU A 378 -22.23 -21.53 7.14
C GLU A 378 -23.37 -20.57 7.52
N ALA A 379 -23.04 -19.30 7.76
CA ALA A 379 -24.03 -18.29 8.15
C ALA A 379 -25.13 -18.14 7.10
N LEU A 380 -24.77 -17.96 5.83
CA LEU A 380 -25.75 -17.79 4.74
C LEU A 380 -26.61 -19.06 4.52
N SER A 381 -26.06 -20.26 4.70
CA SER A 381 -26.84 -21.50 4.59
C SER A 381 -27.89 -21.68 5.69
N ARG A 382 -27.69 -21.02 6.85
CA ARG A 382 -28.61 -21.08 8.00
C ARG A 382 -29.71 -20.03 7.93
N VAL A 383 -29.57 -19.01 7.08
CA VAL A 383 -30.62 -17.99 6.88
C VAL A 383 -31.79 -18.60 6.10
N PRO A 384 -33.04 -18.39 6.54
CA PRO A 384 -34.20 -18.82 5.78
C PRO A 384 -34.19 -18.26 4.35
N PRO A 385 -34.46 -19.06 3.30
CA PRO A 385 -34.43 -18.58 1.91
C PRO A 385 -35.34 -17.37 1.65
N ALA A 386 -36.48 -17.28 2.35
CA ALA A 386 -37.41 -16.15 2.26
C ALA A 386 -36.83 -14.83 2.81
N GLU A 387 -35.81 -14.91 3.66
CA GLU A 387 -35.14 -13.73 4.22
C GLU A 387 -33.93 -13.32 3.38
N LEU A 388 -33.46 -14.11 2.42
CA LEU A 388 -32.37 -13.69 1.53
C LEU A 388 -32.91 -13.14 0.21
N PRO A 389 -32.35 -12.01 -0.28
CA PRO A 389 -32.75 -11.42 -1.57
C PRO A 389 -32.27 -12.23 -2.78
N VAL A 390 -31.29 -13.13 -2.59
CA VAL A 390 -30.75 -14.05 -3.60
C VAL A 390 -30.51 -15.42 -2.97
N SER A 391 -30.18 -16.45 -3.77
CA SER A 391 -29.80 -17.75 -3.19
C SER A 391 -28.56 -17.63 -2.29
N ALA A 392 -28.55 -18.37 -1.18
CA ALA A 392 -27.43 -18.39 -0.23
C ALA A 392 -26.09 -18.71 -0.92
N GLN A 393 -26.11 -19.65 -1.88
CA GLN A 393 -24.93 -20.03 -2.66
C GLN A 393 -24.38 -18.86 -3.47
N ARG A 394 -25.24 -18.15 -4.22
CA ARG A 394 -24.82 -16.99 -5.03
C ARG A 394 -24.25 -15.87 -4.17
N ALA A 395 -24.86 -15.60 -3.01
CA ALA A 395 -24.34 -14.62 -2.06
C ALA A 395 -22.98 -15.03 -1.49
N ALA A 396 -22.83 -16.30 -1.10
CA ALA A 396 -21.58 -16.82 -0.54
C ALA A 396 -20.44 -16.78 -1.56
N ASP A 397 -20.69 -17.16 -2.81
CA ASP A 397 -19.69 -17.17 -3.87
C ASP A 397 -19.22 -15.74 -4.21
N ALA A 398 -20.15 -14.78 -4.29
CA ALA A 398 -19.81 -13.37 -4.53
C ALA A 398 -18.97 -12.76 -3.40
N VAL A 399 -19.30 -13.07 -2.14
CA VAL A 399 -18.52 -12.61 -0.98
C VAL A 399 -17.16 -13.29 -0.94
N ALA A 400 -17.08 -14.59 -1.22
CA ALA A 400 -15.83 -15.34 -1.23
C ALA A 400 -14.88 -14.84 -2.34
N GLU A 401 -15.40 -14.54 -3.53
CA GLU A 401 -14.60 -13.93 -4.61
C GLU A 401 -14.01 -12.59 -4.16
N ARG A 402 -14.79 -11.73 -3.52
CA ARG A 402 -14.32 -10.44 -3.02
C ARG A 402 -13.28 -10.58 -1.91
N GLU A 403 -13.55 -11.42 -0.91
CA GLU A 403 -12.67 -11.64 0.25
C GLU A 403 -11.37 -12.37 -0.12
N SER A 404 -11.34 -13.10 -1.26
CA SER A 404 -10.10 -13.70 -1.77
C SER A 404 -9.05 -12.66 -2.19
N ARG A 405 -9.48 -11.43 -2.51
CA ARG A 405 -8.62 -10.32 -2.92
C ARG A 405 -8.14 -9.50 -1.71
N LEU A 406 -9.01 -9.30 -0.73
CA LEU A 406 -8.69 -8.61 0.52
C LEU A 406 -9.71 -8.99 1.59
N CYS A 407 -9.26 -9.48 2.75
CA CYS A 407 -10.15 -9.77 3.86
C CYS A 407 -10.53 -8.48 4.59
N THR A 408 -11.82 -8.24 4.80
CA THR A 408 -12.31 -7.02 5.44
C THR A 408 -12.41 -7.20 6.95
N TYR A 409 -11.29 -7.04 7.66
CA TYR A 409 -11.25 -7.11 9.13
C TYR A 409 -11.16 -5.72 9.75
N LEU A 410 -12.12 -5.38 10.63
CA LEU A 410 -12.26 -4.05 11.24
C LEU A 410 -11.47 -3.89 12.54
N GLY A 411 -10.85 -4.97 13.06
CA GLY A 411 -10.24 -4.99 14.40
C GLY A 411 -11.24 -5.36 15.49
N ARG A 412 -10.76 -5.60 16.72
CA ARG A 412 -11.60 -5.88 17.90
C ARG A 412 -12.54 -7.06 17.70
N GLY A 413 -12.04 -8.10 17.03
CA GLY A 413 -12.83 -9.29 16.74
C GLY A 413 -13.99 -9.10 15.75
N VAL A 414 -14.02 -8.04 14.94
CA VAL A 414 -15.10 -7.83 13.95
C VAL A 414 -14.61 -7.95 12.51
N ALA A 415 -15.26 -8.80 11.73
CA ALA A 415 -15.05 -8.92 10.29
C ALA A 415 -16.31 -8.48 9.52
N VAL A 416 -16.13 -7.90 8.33
CA VAL A 416 -17.22 -7.40 7.49
C VAL A 416 -17.09 -7.88 6.05
N PRO A 417 -17.29 -9.19 5.80
CA PRO A 417 -17.33 -9.73 4.46
C PRO A 417 -18.43 -9.06 3.64
N HIS A 418 -18.15 -8.65 2.40
CA HIS A 418 -19.12 -7.89 1.64
C HIS A 418 -19.08 -8.19 0.15
N ALA A 419 -20.22 -8.03 -0.52
CA ALA A 419 -20.33 -8.14 -1.97
C ALA A 419 -21.42 -7.22 -2.54
N ARG A 420 -21.20 -6.81 -3.79
CA ARG A 420 -22.21 -6.19 -4.64
C ARG A 420 -22.89 -7.25 -5.48
N LEU A 421 -24.22 -7.19 -5.58
CA LEU A 421 -25.03 -8.17 -6.30
C LEU A 421 -25.97 -7.48 -7.28
N GLU A 422 -26.02 -7.99 -8.50
CA GLU A 422 -27.00 -7.58 -9.50
C GLU A 422 -28.42 -8.05 -9.11
N GLY A 423 -29.41 -7.17 -9.29
CA GLY A 423 -30.82 -7.46 -9.00
C GLY A 423 -31.24 -7.26 -7.54
N LEU A 424 -30.35 -6.75 -6.68
CA LEU A 424 -30.72 -6.34 -5.32
C LEU A 424 -31.40 -4.96 -5.34
N ALA A 425 -32.60 -4.83 -4.78
CA ALA A 425 -33.27 -3.53 -4.68
C ALA A 425 -32.87 -2.71 -3.44
N LYS A 426 -32.49 -3.39 -2.35
CA LYS A 426 -32.13 -2.80 -1.06
C LYS A 426 -30.96 -3.56 -0.44
N PRO A 427 -30.12 -2.90 0.38
CA PRO A 427 -29.07 -3.59 1.12
C PRO A 427 -29.64 -4.62 2.08
N CYS A 428 -28.86 -5.68 2.31
CA CYS A 428 -29.18 -6.78 3.23
C CYS A 428 -27.94 -7.07 4.08
N VAL A 429 -28.13 -7.14 5.40
CA VAL A 429 -27.05 -7.44 6.35
C VAL A 429 -27.37 -8.72 7.10
N VAL A 430 -26.47 -9.70 7.00
CA VAL A 430 -26.51 -10.95 7.77
C VAL A 430 -25.47 -10.86 8.87
N PHE A 431 -25.88 -11.05 10.11
CA PHE A 431 -24.99 -11.03 11.26
C PHE A 431 -24.69 -12.46 11.71
N ALA A 432 -23.42 -12.73 12.00
CA ALA A 432 -23.00 -13.99 12.60
C ALA A 432 -22.09 -13.73 13.81
N ARG A 433 -22.30 -14.50 14.88
CA ARG A 433 -21.43 -14.51 16.07
C ARG A 433 -20.78 -15.87 16.28
N SER A 434 -19.47 -15.87 16.47
CA SER A 434 -18.68 -17.03 16.88
C SER A 434 -18.19 -16.89 18.32
N GLU A 435 -18.42 -17.93 19.13
CA GLU A 435 -17.98 -17.95 20.52
C GLU A 435 -16.48 -18.24 20.64
N ARG A 436 -15.98 -19.17 19.82
CA ARG A 436 -14.57 -19.59 19.76
C ARG A 436 -13.67 -18.62 18.98
N GLY A 437 -14.29 -17.78 18.15
CA GLY A 437 -13.61 -16.89 17.22
C GLY A 437 -13.10 -17.61 15.98
N ILE A 438 -13.20 -16.94 14.84
CA ILE A 438 -12.82 -17.43 13.52
C ILE A 438 -11.42 -16.87 13.17
N PRO A 439 -10.46 -17.71 12.77
CA PRO A 439 -9.15 -17.25 12.32
C PRO A 439 -9.24 -16.26 11.16
N VAL A 440 -8.45 -15.18 11.23
CA VAL A 440 -8.32 -14.17 10.18
C VAL A 440 -6.91 -14.23 9.61
N PRO A 441 -6.73 -14.36 8.28
CA PRO A 441 -5.40 -14.44 7.68
C PRO A 441 -4.51 -13.25 8.07
N GLY A 442 -3.31 -13.53 8.55
CA GLY A 442 -2.33 -12.50 8.93
C GLY A 442 -2.64 -11.71 10.20
N LYS A 443 -3.59 -12.17 11.03
CA LYS A 443 -3.94 -11.56 12.33
C LYS A 443 -3.80 -12.58 13.46
N GLU A 444 -3.29 -12.15 14.61
CA GLU A 444 -3.31 -12.95 15.85
C GLU A 444 -4.72 -12.96 16.48
N GLU A 445 -5.47 -11.86 16.33
CA GLU A 445 -6.85 -11.77 16.79
C GLU A 445 -7.81 -12.59 15.91
N LYS A 446 -8.79 -13.24 16.56
CA LYS A 446 -9.86 -13.97 15.88
C LYS A 446 -11.10 -13.10 15.73
N ALA A 447 -11.82 -13.24 14.62
CA ALA A 447 -13.11 -12.59 14.42
C ALA A 447 -14.21 -13.32 15.20
N ARG A 448 -14.88 -12.63 16.12
CA ARG A 448 -16.03 -13.13 16.88
C ARG A 448 -17.35 -12.63 16.34
N LEU A 449 -17.35 -11.48 15.66
CA LEU A 449 -18.54 -10.84 15.08
C LEU A 449 -18.33 -10.71 13.57
N LEU A 450 -19.32 -11.10 12.78
CA LEU A 450 -19.31 -11.01 11.33
C LEU A 450 -20.54 -10.22 10.88
N PHE A 451 -20.34 -9.18 10.09
CA PHE A 451 -21.40 -8.48 9.37
C PHE A 451 -21.24 -8.73 7.87
N ILE A 452 -22.04 -9.63 7.33
CA ILE A 452 -22.02 -9.99 5.92
C ILE A 452 -22.91 -8.98 5.18
N LEU A 453 -22.30 -8.09 4.40
CA LEU A 453 -23.00 -7.03 3.67
C LEU A 453 -23.28 -7.45 2.23
N LEU A 454 -24.55 -7.45 1.85
CA LEU A 454 -25.00 -7.67 0.47
C LEU A 454 -25.65 -6.37 -0.01
N THR A 455 -25.10 -5.77 -1.07
CA THR A 455 -25.55 -4.45 -1.54
C THR A 455 -25.87 -4.44 -3.04
N PRO A 456 -26.75 -3.54 -3.52
CA PRO A 456 -27.04 -3.40 -4.95
C PRO A 456 -25.81 -3.02 -5.77
N ALA A 457 -25.60 -3.69 -6.92
CA ALA A 457 -24.47 -3.41 -7.80
C ALA A 457 -24.51 -2.01 -8.44
N ASP A 458 -25.71 -1.48 -8.69
CA ASP A 458 -25.99 -0.16 -9.25
C ASP A 458 -25.93 0.97 -8.20
N GLN A 459 -25.75 0.66 -6.92
CA GLN A 459 -25.66 1.64 -5.84
C GLN A 459 -24.36 1.48 -5.03
N PRO A 460 -23.18 1.75 -5.63
CA PRO A 460 -21.88 1.61 -4.97
C PRO A 460 -21.80 2.41 -3.65
N LYS A 461 -22.43 3.59 -3.61
CA LYS A 461 -22.48 4.48 -2.44
C LYS A 461 -23.07 3.80 -1.20
N THR A 462 -24.06 2.91 -1.38
CA THR A 462 -24.75 2.22 -0.28
C THR A 462 -23.79 1.32 0.51
N GLN A 463 -22.86 0.65 -0.17
CA GLN A 463 -21.89 -0.22 0.51
C GLN A 463 -20.89 0.58 1.34
N LEU A 464 -20.35 1.66 0.77
CA LEU A 464 -19.40 2.52 1.47
C LEU A 464 -20.05 3.16 2.71
N ARG A 465 -21.30 3.60 2.60
CA ARG A 465 -22.12 4.09 3.72
C ARG A 465 -22.23 3.07 4.84
N LEU A 466 -22.55 1.82 4.53
CA LEU A 466 -22.67 0.76 5.53
C LEU A 466 -21.32 0.38 6.16
N LEU A 467 -20.25 0.32 5.37
CA LEU A 467 -18.90 0.04 5.86
C LEU A 467 -18.40 1.15 6.80
N ALA A 468 -18.59 2.41 6.44
CA ALA A 468 -18.24 3.55 7.28
C ALA A 468 -19.02 3.55 8.60
N ARG A 469 -20.32 3.23 8.56
CA ARG A 469 -21.15 3.09 9.77
C ARG A 469 -20.67 1.96 10.66
N LEU A 470 -20.36 0.79 10.10
CA LEU A 470 -19.81 -0.33 10.87
C LEU A 470 -18.45 0.01 11.49
N ALA A 471 -17.59 0.74 10.78
CA ALA A 471 -16.32 1.21 11.33
C ALA A 471 -16.54 2.14 12.54
N LEU A 472 -17.43 3.13 12.43
CA LEU A 472 -17.79 4.03 13.55
C LEU A 472 -18.40 3.27 14.73
N PHE A 473 -19.27 2.31 14.43
CA PHE A 473 -19.91 1.45 15.41
C PHE A 473 -18.88 0.68 16.26
N ILE A 474 -17.82 0.17 15.63
CA ILE A 474 -16.74 -0.56 16.33
C ILE A 474 -15.80 0.39 17.09
N GLU A 475 -15.51 1.57 16.54
CA GLU A 475 -14.69 2.58 17.21
C GLU A 475 -15.31 3.04 18.54
N SER A 476 -16.64 3.01 18.67
CA SER A 476 -17.36 3.39 19.90
C SER A 476 -17.05 2.54 21.15
N GLY A 477 -16.46 1.35 20.96
CA GLY A 477 -16.03 0.42 22.01
C GLY A 477 -17.11 -0.24 22.87
N THR A 478 -18.29 0.35 22.98
CA THR A 478 -19.44 -0.20 23.73
C THR A 478 -20.25 -1.22 22.93
N ALA A 479 -20.09 -1.20 21.61
CA ALA A 479 -20.89 -1.98 20.70
C ALA A 479 -20.52 -3.48 20.71
N GLU A 480 -19.22 -3.78 20.74
CA GLU A 480 -18.69 -5.15 20.81
C GLU A 480 -19.20 -5.87 22.07
N GLU A 481 -19.08 -5.24 23.24
CA GLU A 481 -19.53 -5.81 24.53
C GLU A 481 -21.03 -6.12 24.52
N ARG A 482 -21.86 -5.22 23.97
CA ARG A 482 -23.31 -5.43 23.87
C ARG A 482 -23.67 -6.58 22.93
N LEU A 483 -23.00 -6.69 21.79
CA LEU A 483 -23.25 -7.77 20.82
C LEU A 483 -22.76 -9.13 21.31
N LEU A 484 -21.63 -9.16 22.03
CA LEU A 484 -21.15 -10.38 22.68
C LEU A 484 -22.06 -10.78 23.86
N GLY A 485 -22.64 -9.82 24.58
CA GLY A 485 -23.56 -10.06 25.70
C GLY A 485 -24.98 -10.46 25.31
N ALA A 486 -25.42 -10.17 24.09
CA ALA A 486 -26.78 -10.46 23.63
C ALA A 486 -27.06 -11.98 23.57
N ARG A 487 -28.15 -12.44 24.20
CA ARG A 487 -28.45 -13.90 24.27
C ARG A 487 -29.39 -14.41 23.19
N SER A 488 -29.95 -13.53 22.36
CA SER A 488 -30.89 -13.90 21.31
C SER A 488 -30.67 -13.05 20.06
N SER A 489 -31.12 -13.56 18.91
CA SER A 489 -31.07 -12.86 17.64
C SER A 489 -31.84 -11.53 17.68
N ALA A 490 -32.97 -11.48 18.38
CA ALA A 490 -33.72 -10.24 18.59
C ALA A 490 -32.91 -9.23 19.41
N ALA A 491 -32.28 -9.66 20.51
CA ALA A 491 -31.47 -8.77 21.36
C ALA A 491 -30.26 -8.18 20.63
N VAL A 492 -29.68 -8.90 19.66
CA VAL A 492 -28.63 -8.38 18.78
C VAL A 492 -29.17 -7.27 17.88
N VAL A 493 -30.30 -7.51 17.21
CA VAL A 493 -30.92 -6.50 16.32
C VAL A 493 -31.31 -5.25 17.11
N ASP A 494 -31.87 -5.42 18.31
CA ASP A 494 -32.22 -4.32 19.20
C ASP A 494 -30.98 -3.55 19.67
N ALA A 495 -29.89 -4.25 19.99
CA ALA A 495 -28.62 -3.62 20.35
C ALA A 495 -28.06 -2.77 19.21
N VAL A 496 -28.09 -3.28 17.97
CA VAL A 496 -27.68 -2.52 16.78
C VAL A 496 -28.59 -1.29 16.59
N ARG A 497 -29.91 -1.47 16.60
CA ARG A 497 -30.89 -0.38 16.45
C ARG A 497 -30.80 0.68 17.54
N ALA A 498 -30.40 0.33 18.75
CA ALA A 498 -30.22 1.28 19.84
C ALA A 498 -28.92 2.09 19.71
N LEU A 499 -27.87 1.49 19.15
CA LEU A 499 -26.54 2.12 19.02
C LEU A 499 -26.42 3.00 17.77
N ASP A 500 -27.04 2.59 16.66
CA ASP A 500 -26.94 3.27 15.37
C ASP A 500 -27.36 4.75 15.40
N PRO A 501 -28.49 5.14 16.05
CA PRO A 501 -28.90 6.55 16.14
C PRO A 501 -28.03 7.36 17.12
N MET A 502 -27.49 6.73 18.17
CA MET A 502 -26.63 7.39 19.16
C MET A 502 -25.29 7.81 18.56
N LEU A 503 -24.79 7.05 17.58
CA LEU A 503 -23.57 7.35 16.83
C LEU A 503 -23.74 8.54 15.87
N LEU A 504 -24.99 8.86 15.50
CA LEU A 504 -25.36 10.04 14.69
C LEU A 504 -25.67 11.28 15.55
N GLY A 505 -25.46 11.23 16.87
CA GLY A 505 -25.76 12.35 17.77
C GLY A 505 -27.26 12.66 17.92
N ARG A 506 -28.16 11.82 17.38
CA ARG A 506 -29.60 11.96 17.58
C ARG A 506 -30.01 11.21 18.83
N ARG A 507 -30.28 11.94 19.91
CA ARG A 507 -31.02 11.38 21.06
C ARG A 507 -32.35 10.85 20.55
N ALA A 508 -32.69 9.61 20.90
CA ALA A 508 -34.04 9.08 20.74
C ALA A 508 -35.01 10.06 21.41
N SER A 509 -35.88 10.68 20.61
CA SER A 509 -37.00 11.50 21.09
C SER A 509 -38.20 10.63 21.41
#